data_AF-A0A7S4IMT2-F1
#
_entry.id   AF-A0A7S4IMT2-F1
#
_cell.length_a   1.000
_cell.length_b   1.000
_cell.length_c   1.000
_cell.angle_alpha   90.00
_cell.angle_beta   90.00
_cell.angle_gamma   90.00
#
_symmetry.space_group_name_H-M   'P 1'
#
loop_
_entity.id
_entity.type
_entity.pdbx_description
1 polymer ?
#
loop_
_entity_poly.entity_id
_entity_poly.type
_entity_poly.pdbx_seq_one_letter_code
_entity_poly.pdbx_strand_id
1 'polypeptide(L)'
;EDLWELYGLQDAELIVISGCSAGGMGQLANVDRLRDWIHHRNPNIVVKGLVDAGWFLDFPLYPYHGNENSFNAPVIPVREQMQKGYSLWKGEPDANCVEFYHTEEEVWKCYLGQYAFHFLSTENFYHQELYDAWQISYNFGMDYGSEIPPWNATQTSYANEFAATLNKTLHYNGQKAGLYS
;
A
#
# COMPACT_ATOMS: atom_id res chain seq x y z
N GLU A 1 7.89 -6.04 -21.26
CA GLU A 1 8.49 -6.53 -22.51
C GLU A 1 7.43 -7.15 -23.42
N ASP A 2 6.79 -8.27 -23.09
CA ASP A 2 5.81 -8.91 -24.01
C ASP A 2 4.66 -7.98 -24.47
N LEU A 3 4.03 -7.23 -23.56
CA LEU A 3 2.99 -6.25 -23.94
C LEU A 3 3.51 -5.17 -24.89
N TRP A 4 4.79 -4.81 -24.74
CA TRP A 4 5.48 -3.83 -25.55
C TRP A 4 5.89 -4.36 -26.92
N GLU A 5 6.29 -5.62 -27.01
CA GLU A 5 6.78 -6.17 -28.29
C GLU A 5 5.65 -6.78 -29.12
N LEU A 6 4.64 -7.36 -28.45
CA LEU A 6 3.67 -8.24 -29.10
C LEU A 6 2.25 -7.67 -29.13
N TYR A 7 1.93 -6.72 -28.25
CA TYR A 7 0.53 -6.32 -28.00
C TYR A 7 0.27 -4.80 -28.09
N GLY A 8 1.19 -4.03 -28.66
CA GLY A 8 0.93 -2.63 -29.01
C GLY A 8 1.10 -1.62 -27.87
N LEU A 9 1.67 -2.02 -26.72
CA LEU A 9 1.88 -1.10 -25.59
C LEU A 9 2.83 0.07 -25.95
N GLN A 10 3.72 -0.11 -26.94
CA GLN A 10 4.63 0.92 -27.43
C GLN A 10 3.92 2.11 -28.10
N ASP A 11 2.70 1.88 -28.60
CA ASP A 11 1.88 2.86 -29.31
C ASP A 11 0.84 3.54 -28.39
N ALA A 12 0.85 3.21 -27.09
CA ALA A 12 -0.08 3.78 -26.13
C ALA A 12 0.19 5.27 -25.90
N GLU A 13 -0.87 6.08 -25.83
CA GLU A 13 -0.78 7.48 -25.38
C GLU A 13 -0.68 7.55 -23.84
N LEU A 14 -1.40 6.67 -23.15
CA LEU A 14 -1.52 6.62 -21.71
C LEU A 14 -1.43 5.16 -21.23
N ILE A 15 -0.59 4.94 -20.22
CA ILE A 15 -0.52 3.69 -19.47
C ILE A 15 -0.87 3.98 -18.01
N VAL A 16 -1.86 3.28 -17.49
CA VAL A 16 -2.22 3.32 -16.06
C VAL A 16 -1.73 2.05 -15.39
N ILE A 17 -0.78 2.20 -14.48
CA ILE A 17 -0.29 1.09 -13.65
C ILE A 17 -1.17 1.04 -12.41
N SER A 18 -1.98 -0.02 -12.30
CA SER A 18 -2.93 -0.18 -11.21
C SER A 18 -2.69 -1.46 -10.42
N GLY A 19 -3.18 -1.49 -9.18
CA GLY A 19 -3.22 -2.69 -8.37
C GLY A 19 -4.17 -2.55 -7.18
N CYS A 20 -4.77 -3.68 -6.78
CA CYS A 20 -5.70 -3.79 -5.65
C CYS A 20 -5.05 -4.55 -4.48
N SER A 21 -5.31 -4.15 -3.24
CA SER A 21 -4.79 -4.82 -2.04
C SER A 21 -3.26 -4.90 -2.05
N ALA A 22 -2.66 -6.09 -1.88
CA ALA A 22 -1.22 -6.29 -2.03
C ALA A 22 -0.69 -5.85 -3.40
N GLY A 23 -1.52 -5.90 -4.45
CA GLY A 23 -1.19 -5.34 -5.77
C GLY A 23 -1.06 -3.81 -5.76
N GLY A 24 -1.84 -3.11 -4.92
CA GLY A 24 -1.71 -1.67 -4.72
C GLY A 24 -0.41 -1.30 -4.00
N MET A 25 0.01 -2.10 -3.01
CA MET A 25 1.35 -1.97 -2.42
C MET A 25 2.46 -2.25 -3.46
N GLY A 26 2.27 -3.28 -4.29
CA GLY A 26 3.16 -3.59 -5.38
C GLY A 26 3.26 -2.46 -6.40
N GLN A 27 2.16 -1.76 -6.67
CA GLN A 27 2.12 -0.58 -7.51
C GLN A 27 3.01 0.53 -6.91
N LEU A 28 2.82 0.87 -5.62
CA LEU A 28 3.64 1.88 -4.93
C LEU A 28 5.13 1.56 -5.04
N ALA A 29 5.49 0.30 -4.86
CA ALA A 29 6.89 -0.15 -4.89
C ALA A 29 7.52 -0.14 -6.30
N ASN A 30 6.73 -0.09 -7.38
CA ASN A 30 7.23 -0.33 -8.74
C ASN A 30 6.89 0.76 -9.77
N VAL A 31 5.95 1.66 -9.48
CA VAL A 31 5.40 2.59 -10.49
C VAL A 31 6.48 3.45 -11.15
N ASP A 32 7.44 3.95 -10.38
CA ASP A 32 8.52 4.79 -10.89
C ASP A 32 9.53 4.01 -11.72
N ARG A 33 9.92 2.80 -11.28
CA ARG A 33 10.75 1.88 -12.08
C ARG A 33 10.10 1.55 -13.42
N LEU A 34 8.80 1.29 -13.42
CA LEU A 34 8.05 0.99 -14.64
C LEU A 34 7.92 2.22 -15.55
N ARG A 35 7.64 3.40 -14.98
CA ARG A 35 7.66 4.67 -15.72
C ARG A 35 9.01 4.86 -16.41
N ASP A 36 10.11 4.73 -15.68
CA ASP A 36 11.45 4.96 -16.22
C ASP A 36 11.78 3.96 -17.33
N TRP A 37 11.40 2.69 -17.16
CA TRP A 37 11.55 1.67 -18.19
C TRP A 37 10.75 1.98 -19.47
N ILE A 38 9.51 2.50 -19.32
CA ILE A 38 8.64 2.97 -20.42
C ILE A 38 9.27 4.19 -21.11
N HIS A 39 9.62 5.23 -20.34
CA HIS A 39 10.13 6.51 -20.85
C HIS A 39 11.50 6.38 -21.50
N HIS A 40 12.32 5.43 -21.07
CA HIS A 40 13.57 5.10 -21.75
C HIS A 40 13.36 4.63 -23.19
N ARG A 41 12.21 4.01 -23.50
CA ARG A 41 11.87 3.50 -24.84
C ARG A 41 10.98 4.45 -25.63
N ASN A 42 10.00 5.07 -24.97
CA ASN A 42 9.16 6.11 -25.56
C ASN A 42 8.79 7.16 -24.49
N PRO A 43 9.47 8.33 -24.49
CA PRO A 43 9.22 9.37 -23.50
C PRO A 43 7.89 10.12 -23.72
N ASN A 44 7.19 9.90 -24.84
CA ASN A 44 5.92 10.56 -25.14
C ASN A 44 4.72 9.88 -24.46
N ILE A 45 4.89 8.65 -23.95
CA ILE A 45 3.81 7.92 -23.28
C ILE A 45 3.57 8.53 -21.90
N VAL A 46 2.33 8.91 -21.62
CA VAL A 46 1.93 9.35 -20.29
C VAL A 46 1.79 8.13 -19.38
N VAL A 47 2.44 8.15 -18.22
CA VAL A 47 2.32 7.09 -17.21
C VAL A 47 1.65 7.67 -15.97
N LYS A 48 0.61 6.99 -15.50
CA LYS A 48 -0.12 7.31 -14.27
C LYS A 48 -0.26 6.07 -13.40
N GLY A 49 -0.49 6.28 -12.11
CA GLY A 49 -0.74 5.22 -11.15
C GLY A 49 -2.15 5.23 -10.57
N LEU A 50 -2.63 4.06 -10.18
CA LEU A 50 -3.85 3.87 -9.39
C LEU A 50 -3.58 2.84 -8.29
N VAL A 51 -3.64 3.28 -7.04
CA VAL A 51 -3.55 2.40 -5.87
C VAL A 51 -4.96 2.20 -5.34
N ASP A 52 -5.43 0.96 -5.38
CA ASP A 52 -6.74 0.56 -4.86
C ASP A 52 -6.54 -0.34 -3.62
N ALA A 53 -7.14 0.04 -2.49
CA ALA A 53 -7.07 -0.70 -1.22
C ALA A 53 -5.63 -1.12 -0.81
N GLY A 54 -4.62 -0.36 -1.23
CA GLY A 54 -3.20 -0.69 -1.07
C GLY A 54 -2.46 0.18 -0.04
N TRP A 55 -3.17 1.08 0.63
CA TRP A 55 -2.62 2.00 1.62
C TRP A 55 -2.81 1.47 3.03
N PHE A 56 -1.93 0.56 3.43
CA PHE A 56 -1.92 0.01 4.78
C PHE A 56 -1.16 0.89 5.77
N LEU A 57 -1.67 0.96 7.00
CA LEU A 57 -1.01 1.67 8.09
C LEU A 57 -0.08 0.78 8.93
N ASP A 58 1.00 1.38 9.42
CA ASP A 58 1.70 0.90 10.62
C ASP A 58 0.91 1.32 11.86
N PHE A 59 -0.15 0.57 12.15
CA PHE A 59 -1.06 0.82 13.26
C PHE A 59 -1.02 -0.35 14.25
N PRO A 60 -1.05 -0.11 15.57
CA PRO A 60 -1.00 -1.18 16.56
C PRO A 60 -2.24 -2.08 16.48
N LEU A 61 -2.08 -3.38 16.71
CA LEU A 61 -3.21 -4.32 16.85
C LEU A 61 -4.14 -3.90 18.00
N TYR A 62 -5.40 -4.33 17.94
CA TYR A 62 -6.33 -4.16 19.05
C TYR A 62 -5.83 -4.95 20.27
N PRO A 63 -5.82 -4.41 21.51
CA PRO A 63 -5.21 -5.08 22.66
C PRO A 63 -5.75 -6.47 23.01
N TYR A 64 -6.98 -6.79 22.60
CA TYR A 64 -7.63 -8.09 22.83
C TYR A 64 -7.89 -8.85 21.51
N HIS A 65 -6.93 -8.81 20.59
CA HIS A 65 -6.99 -9.51 19.30
C HIS A 65 -6.89 -11.04 19.46
N GLY A 66 -7.41 -11.78 18.47
CA GLY A 66 -7.17 -13.22 18.35
C GLY A 66 -5.68 -13.53 18.09
N ASN A 67 -5.18 -14.65 18.62
CA ASN A 67 -3.75 -14.99 18.53
C ASN A 67 -3.33 -15.62 17.19
N GLU A 68 -4.26 -16.20 16.44
CA GLU A 68 -4.00 -16.92 15.19
C GLU A 68 -4.99 -16.47 14.11
N ASN A 69 -4.52 -16.35 12.87
CA ASN A 69 -5.36 -16.12 11.71
C ASN A 69 -5.78 -17.44 11.04
N SER A 70 -6.64 -17.39 10.02
CA SER A 70 -7.12 -18.57 9.27
C SER A 70 -6.03 -19.38 8.55
N PHE A 71 -4.78 -18.90 8.53
CA PHE A 71 -3.62 -19.66 8.03
C PHE A 71 -2.83 -20.35 9.15
N ASN A 72 -3.35 -20.41 10.38
CA ASN A 72 -2.64 -20.86 11.59
C ASN A 72 -1.31 -20.11 11.80
N ALA A 73 -1.27 -18.84 11.41
CA ALA A 73 -0.11 -17.99 11.61
C ALA A 73 -0.39 -16.98 12.74
N PRO A 74 0.64 -16.61 13.53
CA PRO A 74 0.50 -15.58 14.55
C PRO A 74 0.00 -14.26 13.96
N VAL A 75 -0.97 -13.64 14.62
CA VAL A 75 -1.40 -12.28 14.27
C VAL A 75 -0.34 -11.29 14.77
N ILE A 76 0.40 -10.71 13.83
CA ILE A 76 1.48 -9.73 14.10
C ILE A 76 1.20 -8.39 13.42
N PRO A 77 1.61 -7.25 14.00
CA PRO A 77 1.39 -5.93 13.40
C PRO A 77 1.94 -5.83 11.96
N VAL A 78 1.33 -4.98 11.13
CA VAL A 78 1.76 -4.77 9.73
C VAL A 78 3.23 -4.41 9.63
N ARG A 79 3.76 -3.59 10.56
CA ARG A 79 5.21 -3.34 10.69
C ARG A 79 6.03 -4.61 10.73
N GLU A 80 5.68 -5.54 11.61
CA GLU A 80 6.44 -6.78 11.78
C GLU A 80 6.31 -7.68 10.54
N GLN A 81 5.13 -7.69 9.90
CA GLN A 81 4.94 -8.40 8.62
C GLN A 81 5.88 -7.85 7.54
N MET A 82 5.97 -6.52 7.40
CA MET A 82 6.82 -5.88 6.40
C MET A 82 8.30 -6.05 6.70
N GLN A 83 8.71 -5.96 7.98
CA GLN A 83 10.09 -6.22 8.40
C GLN A 83 10.51 -7.65 8.04
N LYS A 84 9.72 -8.66 8.44
CA LYS A 84 10.00 -10.07 8.11
C LYS A 84 9.93 -10.34 6.60
N GLY A 85 8.92 -9.78 5.94
CA GLY A 85 8.71 -9.91 4.50
C GLY A 85 9.89 -9.36 3.71
N TYR A 86 10.35 -8.15 4.03
CA TYR A 86 11.51 -7.55 3.38
C TYR A 86 12.77 -8.39 3.53
N SER A 87 13.10 -8.83 4.76
CA SER A 87 14.26 -9.69 5.01
C SER A 87 14.20 -11.03 4.26
N LEU A 88 13.00 -11.58 4.04
CA LEU A 88 12.81 -12.84 3.34
C LEU A 88 12.81 -12.70 1.82
N TRP A 89 12.03 -11.74 1.30
CA TRP A 89 11.79 -11.58 -0.14
C TRP A 89 12.93 -10.88 -0.85
N LYS A 90 13.79 -10.15 -0.11
CA LYS A 90 14.84 -9.29 -0.68
C LYS A 90 14.28 -8.39 -1.77
N GLY A 91 13.10 -7.83 -1.51
CA GLY A 91 12.40 -7.02 -2.50
C GLY A 91 13.11 -5.70 -2.75
N GLU A 92 12.81 -5.10 -3.90
CA GLU A 92 13.43 -3.85 -4.34
C GLU A 92 12.32 -2.80 -4.50
N PRO A 93 11.94 -2.08 -3.43
CA PRO A 93 10.94 -1.01 -3.52
C PRO A 93 11.54 0.24 -4.20
N ASP A 94 10.81 1.36 -4.17
CA ASP A 94 11.25 2.61 -4.79
C ASP A 94 12.66 3.04 -4.34
N ALA A 95 13.51 3.36 -5.31
CA ALA A 95 14.93 3.61 -5.07
C ALA A 95 15.18 4.87 -4.23
N ASN A 96 14.38 5.94 -4.42
CA ASN A 96 14.52 7.17 -3.65
C ASN A 96 14.11 6.94 -2.19
N CYS A 97 13.07 6.13 -1.96
CA CYS A 97 12.68 5.72 -0.61
C CYS A 97 13.76 4.87 0.07
N VAL A 98 14.37 3.92 -0.66
CA VAL A 98 15.47 3.10 -0.15
C VAL A 98 16.69 3.95 0.19
N GLU A 99 17.05 4.91 -0.67
CA GLU A 99 18.16 5.83 -0.43
C GLU A 99 17.92 6.69 0.83
N PHE A 100 16.68 7.11 1.06
CA PHE A 100 16.33 7.89 2.24
C PHE A 100 16.43 7.08 3.54
N TYR A 101 15.83 5.88 3.60
CA TYR A 101 15.81 5.08 4.83
C TYR A 101 17.10 4.28 5.07
N HIS A 102 17.81 3.92 3.99
CA HIS A 102 19.18 3.36 3.89
C HIS A 102 19.56 2.14 4.77
N THR A 103 18.71 1.73 5.71
CA THR A 103 18.95 0.65 6.68
C THR A 103 17.89 -0.44 6.55
N GLU A 104 18.28 -1.71 6.72
CA GLU A 104 17.32 -2.82 6.67
C GLU A 104 16.20 -2.70 7.73
N GLU A 105 16.49 -2.03 8.85
CA GLU A 105 15.53 -1.76 9.92
C GLU A 105 14.44 -0.76 9.55
N GLU A 106 14.63 0.04 8.49
CA GLU A 106 13.69 1.07 8.06
C GLU A 106 13.19 0.91 6.62
N VAL A 107 13.93 0.23 5.72
CA VAL A 107 13.55 0.09 4.30
C VAL A 107 12.20 -0.61 4.10
N TRP A 108 11.74 -1.44 5.04
CA TRP A 108 10.40 -2.02 5.02
C TRP A 108 9.28 -0.96 4.95
N LYS A 109 9.55 0.28 5.39
CA LYS A 109 8.62 1.42 5.29
C LYS A 109 8.26 1.75 3.85
N CYS A 110 9.15 1.47 2.89
CA CYS A 110 8.93 1.73 1.47
C CYS A 110 7.84 0.87 0.82
N TYR A 111 7.26 -0.07 1.56
CA TYR A 111 6.08 -0.85 1.12
C TYR A 111 4.75 -0.27 1.61
N LEU A 112 4.77 0.67 2.56
CA LEU A 112 3.55 1.23 3.12
C LEU A 112 3.30 2.63 2.56
N GLY A 113 2.11 2.84 1.99
CA GLY A 113 1.69 4.11 1.40
C GLY A 113 1.96 5.31 2.31
N GLN A 114 1.68 5.18 3.61
CA GLN A 114 1.92 6.21 4.63
C GLN A 114 3.36 6.75 4.70
N TYR A 115 4.34 6.03 4.18
CA TYR A 115 5.74 6.44 4.11
C TYR A 115 6.23 6.60 2.66
N ALA A 116 5.93 5.62 1.81
CA ALA A 116 6.47 5.50 0.47
C ALA A 116 5.99 6.62 -0.47
N PHE A 117 4.78 7.14 -0.27
CA PHE A 117 4.16 8.07 -1.23
C PHE A 117 4.97 9.36 -1.46
N HIS A 118 5.77 9.78 -0.47
CA HIS A 118 6.61 10.97 -0.55
C HIS A 118 7.74 10.87 -1.57
N PHE A 119 8.09 9.66 -1.99
CA PHE A 119 9.23 9.37 -2.87
C PHE A 119 8.80 9.10 -4.31
N LEU A 120 7.50 8.92 -4.55
CA LEU A 120 6.96 8.63 -5.87
C LEU A 120 6.91 9.89 -6.71
N SER A 121 7.56 9.84 -7.88
CA SER A 121 7.52 10.94 -8.85
C SER A 121 6.40 10.75 -9.88
N THR A 122 5.86 9.54 -10.03
CA THR A 122 4.69 9.30 -10.88
C THR A 122 3.42 9.83 -10.22
N GLU A 123 2.55 10.47 -10.99
CA GLU A 123 1.25 10.91 -10.46
C GLU A 123 0.34 9.71 -10.23
N ASN A 124 -0.19 9.60 -9.00
CA ASN A 124 -1.00 8.49 -8.55
C ASN A 124 -2.39 8.98 -8.11
N PHE A 125 -3.42 8.17 -8.41
CA PHE A 125 -4.72 8.23 -7.78
C PHE A 125 -4.77 7.19 -6.64
N TYR A 126 -5.33 7.56 -5.48
CA TYR A 126 -5.45 6.67 -4.34
C TYR A 126 -6.93 6.45 -4.01
N HIS A 127 -7.36 5.19 -4.08
CA HIS A 127 -8.65 4.73 -3.61
C HIS A 127 -8.43 3.89 -2.37
N GLN A 128 -8.90 4.38 -1.22
CA GLN A 128 -8.71 3.69 0.05
C GLN A 128 -9.89 3.94 0.99
N GLU A 129 -10.55 2.86 1.38
CA GLU A 129 -11.59 2.90 2.39
C GLU A 129 -11.00 3.24 3.76
N LEU A 130 -11.56 4.26 4.42
CA LEU A 130 -11.17 4.64 5.80
C LEU A 130 -11.34 3.48 6.80
N TYR A 131 -12.23 2.55 6.49
CA TYR A 131 -12.47 1.34 7.24
C TYR A 131 -12.16 0.11 6.39
N ASP A 132 -10.95 0.05 5.84
CA ASP A 132 -10.46 -1.09 5.07
C ASP A 132 -10.78 -2.42 5.76
N ALA A 133 -11.59 -3.24 5.10
CA ALA A 133 -12.16 -4.43 5.71
C ALA A 133 -11.07 -5.47 6.03
N TRP A 134 -9.96 -5.49 5.29
CA TRP A 134 -8.84 -6.38 5.60
C TRP A 134 -8.07 -5.86 6.80
N GLN A 135 -7.61 -4.62 6.78
CA GLN A 135 -6.75 -4.11 7.84
C GLN A 135 -7.47 -4.03 9.18
N ILE A 136 -8.74 -3.58 9.20
CA ILE A 136 -9.53 -3.54 10.43
C ILE A 136 -9.74 -4.95 10.99
N SER A 137 -10.19 -5.90 10.17
CA SER A 137 -10.42 -7.27 10.64
C SER A 137 -9.14 -7.89 11.17
N TYR A 138 -8.04 -7.74 10.43
CA TYR A 138 -6.73 -8.24 10.82
C TYR A 138 -6.24 -7.64 12.14
N ASN A 139 -6.44 -6.32 12.34
CA ASN A 139 -6.09 -5.63 13.58
C ASN A 139 -6.85 -6.16 14.81
N PHE A 140 -8.07 -6.67 14.61
CA PHE A 140 -8.85 -7.36 15.64
C PHE A 140 -8.49 -8.86 15.78
N GLY A 141 -7.58 -9.38 14.97
CA GLY A 141 -7.27 -10.81 14.88
C GLY A 141 -8.45 -11.62 14.34
N MET A 142 -9.23 -11.03 13.43
CA MET A 142 -10.34 -11.67 12.73
C MET A 142 -9.96 -11.95 11.27
N ASP A 143 -10.54 -12.99 10.70
CA ASP A 143 -10.34 -13.31 9.29
C ASP A 143 -11.11 -12.37 8.38
N TYR A 144 -10.51 -12.04 7.24
CA TYR A 144 -11.17 -11.22 6.21
C TYR A 144 -12.46 -11.89 5.73
N GLY A 145 -13.55 -11.12 5.68
CA GLY A 145 -14.87 -11.63 5.31
C GLY A 145 -15.64 -12.31 6.45
N SER A 146 -15.08 -12.37 7.67
CA SER A 146 -15.83 -12.75 8.86
C SER A 146 -16.97 -11.76 9.11
N GLU A 147 -18.09 -12.25 9.62
CA GLU A 147 -19.18 -11.38 10.06
C GLU A 147 -18.66 -10.46 11.17
N ILE A 148 -18.65 -9.15 10.90
CA ILE A 148 -18.20 -8.16 11.88
C ILE A 148 -19.33 -7.99 12.91
N PRO A 149 -19.18 -8.46 14.15
CA PRO A 149 -20.22 -8.27 15.16
C PRO A 149 -20.36 -6.77 15.46
N PRO A 150 -21.51 -6.31 15.99
CA PRO A 150 -21.64 -4.93 16.42
C PRO A 150 -20.54 -4.61 17.44
N TRP A 151 -19.68 -3.66 17.09
CA TRP A 151 -18.56 -3.26 17.91
C TRP A 151 -19.05 -2.60 19.20
N ASN A 152 -18.43 -2.96 20.32
CA ASN A 152 -18.62 -2.22 21.56
C ASN A 152 -17.99 -0.82 21.47
N ALA A 153 -18.19 0.02 22.49
CA ALA A 153 -17.68 1.39 22.50
C ALA A 153 -16.15 1.46 22.35
N THR A 154 -15.40 0.54 22.95
CA THR A 154 -13.94 0.50 22.86
C THR A 154 -13.46 0.08 21.48
N GLN A 155 -14.09 -0.92 20.87
CA GLN A 155 -13.79 -1.37 19.49
C GLN A 155 -14.14 -0.27 18.48
N THR A 156 -15.29 0.39 18.65
CA THR A 156 -15.68 1.55 17.83
C THR A 156 -14.68 2.69 17.95
N SER A 157 -14.22 3.00 19.17
CA SER A 157 -13.20 4.04 19.38
C SER A 157 -11.88 3.71 18.68
N TYR A 158 -11.44 2.45 18.73
CA TYR A 158 -10.23 1.98 18.05
C TYR A 158 -10.36 2.11 16.53
N ALA A 159 -11.48 1.66 15.95
CA ALA A 159 -11.71 1.76 14.52
C ALA A 159 -11.80 3.23 14.03
N ASN A 160 -12.42 4.10 14.83
CA ASN A 160 -12.45 5.54 14.53
C ASN A 160 -11.05 6.17 14.59
N GLU A 161 -10.20 5.75 15.52
CA GLU A 161 -8.81 6.21 15.60
C GLU A 161 -7.98 5.74 14.41
N PHE A 162 -8.16 4.48 13.99
CA PHE A 162 -7.58 3.94 12.77
C PHE A 162 -7.99 4.77 11.55
N ALA A 163 -9.30 4.96 11.34
CA ALA A 163 -9.83 5.73 10.22
C ALA A 163 -9.35 7.19 10.22
N ALA A 164 -9.33 7.84 11.38
CA ALA A 164 -8.82 9.20 11.51
C ALA A 164 -7.31 9.28 11.21
N THR A 165 -6.54 8.26 11.57
CA THR A 165 -5.12 8.16 11.25
C THR A 165 -4.91 7.95 9.76
N LEU A 166 -5.67 7.03 9.14
CA LEU A 166 -5.62 6.78 7.70
C LEU A 166 -5.89 8.06 6.92
N ASN A 167 -6.98 8.74 7.27
CA ASN A 167 -7.37 10.00 6.64
C ASN A 167 -6.26 11.07 6.74
N LYS A 168 -5.55 11.17 7.88
CA LYS A 168 -4.41 12.09 8.03
C LYS A 168 -3.25 11.74 7.10
N THR A 169 -2.95 10.46 6.93
CA THR A 169 -1.86 10.03 6.03
C THR A 169 -2.18 10.32 4.57
N LEU A 170 -3.45 10.27 4.17
CA LEU A 170 -3.90 10.61 2.82
C LEU A 170 -3.90 12.12 2.51
N HIS A 171 -3.87 12.99 3.53
CA HIS A 171 -4.02 14.44 3.37
C HIS A 171 -2.76 15.26 3.69
N TYR A 172 -1.60 14.62 3.82
CA TYR A 172 -0.37 15.33 4.20
C TYR A 172 0.19 16.17 3.03
N ASN A 173 0.50 17.44 3.30
CA ASN A 173 1.12 18.44 2.40
C ASN A 173 0.33 18.94 1.18
N GLY A 174 -1.01 18.97 1.22
CA GLY A 174 -1.80 19.72 0.24
C GLY A 174 -1.71 19.20 -1.21
N GLN A 175 -0.97 18.12 -1.45
CA GLN A 175 -1.05 17.33 -2.67
C GLN A 175 -2.33 16.51 -2.61
N LYS A 176 -3.39 17.05 -3.19
CA LYS A 176 -4.57 16.26 -3.56
C LYS A 176 -4.15 15.36 -4.71
N ALA A 177 -3.59 14.20 -4.37
CA ALA A 177 -3.82 13.06 -5.24
C ALA A 177 -5.33 12.88 -5.37
N GLY A 178 -5.83 12.54 -6.56
CA GLY A 178 -7.24 12.18 -6.71
C GLY A 178 -7.55 11.11 -5.68
N LEU A 179 -8.40 11.47 -4.72
CA LEU A 179 -8.62 10.72 -3.50
C LEU A 179 -10.10 10.43 -3.42
N TYR A 180 -10.42 9.15 -3.35
CA TYR A 180 -11.74 8.68 -2.96
C TYR A 180 -11.54 7.87 -1.68
N SER A 181 -12.11 8.40 -0.60
CA SER A 181 -12.07 7.85 0.75
C SER A 181 -13.46 7.67 1.32
#